data_AF-A0A8J8P3R1-F1
#
_entry.id   AF-A0A8J8P3R1-F1
#
_cell.length_a   1.000
_cell.length_b   1.000
_cell.length_c   1.000
_cell.angle_alpha   90.00
_cell.angle_beta   90.00
_cell.angle_gamma   90.00
#
_symmetry.space_group_name_H-M   'P 1'
#
loop_
_entity.id
_entity.type
_entity.pdbx_description
1 polymer ?
#
loop_
_entity_poly.entity_id
_entity_poly.type
_entity_poly.pdbx_seq_one_letter_code
_entity_poly.pdbx_strand_id
1 'polypeptide(L)'
;MQQVQQNVGLALLPISFALSFVMSFFVQFIFSLLNDLSALMLLSLLPIYAPGLAQPIQSTILGLVQLDLLQTDKWVPQLLFPDDADDGPLNECFNMGGYSSQQSLLNAGSSFVYLGIIGCGFTFLGVFKIFGCSRAYQRFAAFLKWNLVIRFILQQLPALVMAASINTYSFQVASVSLIICAVMSSLVLASVPAIVWWFKKTIEKCVEDKVLQYEGGESEKSGQCNTLTDGLNLTTTLGRHWNLVYLLRQISLVFILVFLRDHPTFQLLLIHLKQITLQSSILHSTPLQSQLENRVSLFNELMISAYLYTLQCLLMLIDDDNLRTVLGWALLAILALTISANLAKTCLLVYQEASVRLRRRRARKYSIQITCTTTQSKQPVDEMLVVQDICADATTNKSHLDLIREEIKEEEEEEKEGMHPQVTRKKKKTTRRLLKRKKFEAPHTVEAQC
;
A
#
# COMPACT_ATOMS: atom_id res chain seq x y z
N MET A 1 25.63 -20.74 -31.19
CA MET A 1 25.59 -19.63 -30.20
C MET A 1 24.19 -19.08 -29.94
N GLN A 2 23.37 -18.74 -30.95
CA GLN A 2 22.00 -18.22 -30.74
C GLN A 2 21.09 -19.12 -29.89
N GLN A 3 21.17 -20.44 -30.06
CA GLN A 3 20.34 -21.40 -29.31
C GLN A 3 20.71 -21.47 -27.81
N VAL A 4 21.99 -21.28 -27.48
CA VAL A 4 22.46 -21.20 -26.08
C VAL A 4 21.97 -19.90 -25.43
N GLN A 5 22.03 -18.78 -26.15
CA GLN A 5 21.48 -17.50 -25.65
C GLN A 5 19.96 -17.55 -25.43
N GLN A 6 19.21 -18.23 -26.29
CA GLN A 6 17.76 -18.44 -26.08
C GLN A 6 17.46 -19.29 -24.85
N ASN A 7 18.21 -20.38 -24.64
CA ASN A 7 17.98 -21.27 -23.50
C ASN A 7 18.34 -20.60 -22.16
N VAL A 8 19.45 -19.83 -22.12
CA VAL A 8 19.83 -19.04 -20.93
C VAL A 8 18.80 -17.94 -20.66
N GLY A 9 18.31 -17.25 -21.68
CA GLY A 9 17.26 -16.25 -21.54
C GLY A 9 15.95 -16.82 -20.99
N LEU A 10 15.54 -18.03 -21.44
CA LEU A 10 14.35 -18.71 -20.93
C LEU A 10 14.49 -19.16 -19.48
N ALA A 11 15.69 -19.61 -19.07
CA ALA A 11 15.97 -20.04 -17.70
C ALA A 11 16.03 -18.88 -16.70
N LEU A 12 16.52 -17.69 -17.12
CA LEU A 12 16.62 -16.50 -16.27
C LEU A 12 15.28 -15.76 -16.10
N LEU A 13 14.36 -15.92 -17.05
CA LEU A 13 13.05 -15.26 -17.03
C LEU A 13 12.20 -15.57 -15.77
N PRO A 14 12.06 -16.84 -15.31
CA PRO A 14 11.33 -17.14 -14.08
C PRO A 14 12.01 -16.59 -12.82
N ILE A 15 13.35 -16.55 -12.77
CA ILE A 15 14.11 -15.98 -11.65
C ILE A 15 13.92 -14.46 -11.59
N SER A 16 14.11 -13.78 -12.71
CA SER A 16 13.89 -12.33 -12.84
C SER A 16 12.44 -11.96 -12.48
N PHE A 17 11.48 -12.76 -12.92
CA PHE A 17 10.08 -12.57 -12.56
C PHE A 17 9.81 -12.76 -11.06
N ALA A 18 10.34 -13.83 -10.47
CA ALA A 18 10.18 -14.09 -9.03
C ALA A 18 10.80 -12.97 -8.20
N LEU A 19 12.01 -12.53 -8.55
CA LEU A 19 12.71 -11.45 -7.88
C LEU A 19 11.96 -10.12 -8.02
N SER A 20 11.50 -9.77 -9.23
CA SER A 20 10.70 -8.57 -9.46
C SER A 20 9.38 -8.59 -8.69
N PHE A 21 8.73 -9.76 -8.60
CA PHE A 21 7.51 -9.93 -7.82
C PHE A 21 7.76 -9.74 -6.33
N VAL A 22 8.76 -10.43 -5.78
CA VAL A 22 9.13 -10.33 -4.36
C VAL A 22 9.54 -8.91 -4.02
N MET A 23 10.36 -8.25 -4.85
CA MET A 23 10.81 -6.88 -4.62
C MET A 23 9.67 -5.87 -4.68
N SER A 24 8.82 -5.93 -5.71
CA SER A 24 7.66 -5.02 -5.81
C SER A 24 6.76 -5.14 -4.59
N PHE A 25 6.55 -6.38 -4.12
CA PHE A 25 5.69 -6.65 -3.00
C PHE A 25 6.32 -6.22 -1.67
N PHE A 26 7.59 -6.56 -1.47
CA PHE A 26 8.35 -6.19 -0.27
C PHE A 26 8.46 -4.67 -0.10
N VAL A 27 8.71 -3.95 -1.19
CA VAL A 27 8.76 -2.48 -1.18
C VAL A 27 7.38 -1.91 -0.81
N GLN A 28 6.29 -2.43 -1.40
CA GLN A 28 4.94 -2.02 -1.03
C GLN A 28 4.61 -2.31 0.42
N PHE A 29 5.03 -3.47 0.94
CA PHE A 29 4.87 -3.87 2.33
C PHE A 29 5.59 -2.91 3.27
N ILE A 30 6.89 -2.68 3.04
CA ILE A 30 7.68 -1.77 3.85
C ILE A 30 7.01 -0.40 3.88
N PHE A 31 6.65 0.18 2.72
CA PHE A 31 6.02 1.49 2.71
C PHE A 31 4.66 1.52 3.45
N SER A 32 3.83 0.47 3.31
CA SER A 32 2.57 0.40 4.07
C SER A 32 2.84 0.32 5.57
N LEU A 33 3.79 -0.52 5.99
CA LEU A 33 4.15 -0.69 7.40
C LEU A 33 4.76 0.59 7.97
N LEU A 34 5.68 1.23 7.26
CA LEU A 34 6.30 2.49 7.69
C LEU A 34 5.27 3.60 7.80
N ASN A 35 4.32 3.66 6.86
CA ASN A 35 3.22 4.62 6.94
C ASN A 35 2.34 4.37 8.19
N ASP A 36 1.95 3.12 8.45
CA ASP A 36 1.14 2.79 9.62
C ASP A 36 1.90 3.06 10.95
N LEU A 37 3.20 2.78 10.97
CA LEU A 37 4.06 2.99 12.14
C LEU A 37 4.46 4.46 12.34
N SER A 38 4.53 5.27 11.29
CA SER A 38 4.97 6.67 11.38
C SER A 38 4.11 7.49 12.37
N ALA A 39 2.82 7.23 12.44
CA ALA A 39 1.93 7.90 13.39
C ALA A 39 2.24 7.50 14.83
N LEU A 40 2.42 6.20 15.11
CA LEU A 40 2.82 5.70 16.43
C LEU A 40 4.19 6.24 16.85
N MET A 41 5.11 6.40 15.90
CA MET A 41 6.43 6.95 16.16
C MET A 41 6.44 8.44 16.46
N LEU A 42 5.59 9.22 15.79
CA LEU A 42 5.41 10.62 16.16
C LEU A 42 4.87 10.75 17.59
N LEU A 43 4.09 9.78 18.08
CA LEU A 43 3.59 9.78 19.46
C LEU A 43 4.68 9.49 20.50
N SER A 44 5.77 8.81 20.16
CA SER A 44 6.88 8.59 21.11
C SER A 44 7.64 9.88 21.43
N LEU A 45 7.38 10.97 20.71
CA LEU A 45 7.98 12.27 20.94
C LEU A 45 7.16 13.14 21.92
N LEU A 46 6.06 12.60 22.44
CA LEU A 46 5.37 13.19 23.58
C LEU A 46 6.32 13.24 24.77
N PRO A 47 6.30 14.31 25.58
CA PRO A 47 7.21 14.47 26.69
C PRO A 47 6.79 13.62 27.91
N ILE A 48 6.71 12.30 27.72
CA ILE A 48 6.27 11.33 28.72
C ILE A 48 7.40 10.33 28.92
N TYR A 49 7.91 10.27 30.15
CA TYR A 49 8.97 9.33 30.51
C TYR A 49 8.42 7.89 30.46
N ALA A 50 8.82 7.14 29.43
CA ALA A 50 8.49 5.72 29.31
C ALA A 50 9.60 4.88 29.99
N PRO A 51 9.29 4.05 31.00
CA PRO A 51 10.32 3.32 31.72
C PRO A 51 10.96 2.18 30.90
N GLY A 52 12.25 1.93 31.17
CA GLY A 52 12.95 0.70 30.78
C GLY A 52 13.17 0.52 29.28
N LEU A 53 12.82 -0.67 28.77
CA LEU A 53 13.07 -1.09 27.37
C LEU A 53 12.20 -0.37 26.33
N ALA A 54 11.17 0.38 26.74
CA ALA A 54 10.27 1.06 25.81
C ALA A 54 11.00 2.13 24.98
N GLN A 55 11.89 2.89 25.60
CA GLN A 55 12.65 3.96 24.95
C GLN A 55 13.63 3.44 23.87
N PRO A 56 14.52 2.46 24.12
CA PRO A 56 15.41 1.96 23.07
C PRO A 56 14.64 1.29 21.92
N ILE A 57 13.52 0.63 22.20
CA ILE A 57 12.65 0.07 21.16
C ILE A 57 12.04 1.18 20.31
N GLN A 58 11.54 2.25 20.91
CA GLN A 58 11.02 3.42 20.19
C GLN A 58 12.12 4.05 19.32
N SER A 59 13.32 4.29 19.85
CA SER A 59 14.43 4.84 19.06
C SER A 59 14.80 3.95 17.85
N THR A 60 14.79 2.62 18.03
CA THR A 60 15.07 1.66 16.95
C THR A 60 14.00 1.72 15.87
N ILE A 61 12.72 1.79 16.24
CA ILE A 61 11.62 1.88 15.28
C ILE A 61 11.65 3.24 14.59
N LEU A 62 12.06 4.31 15.28
CA LEU A 62 12.22 5.63 14.69
C LEU A 62 13.28 5.61 13.59
N GLY A 63 14.44 5.00 13.85
CA GLY A 63 15.50 4.80 12.86
C GLY A 63 15.04 3.98 11.65
N LEU A 64 14.25 2.92 11.88
CA LEU A 64 13.65 2.13 10.80
C LEU A 64 12.67 2.94 9.94
N VAL A 65 11.79 3.73 10.57
CA VAL A 65 10.78 4.57 9.88
C VAL A 65 11.41 5.70 9.08
N GLN A 66 12.45 6.32 9.65
CA GLN A 66 13.24 7.34 8.96
C GLN A 66 14.06 6.77 7.80
N LEU A 67 14.04 5.44 7.59
CA LEU A 67 14.84 4.74 6.60
C LEU A 67 16.32 5.11 6.73
N ASP A 68 16.80 5.27 7.97
CA ASP A 68 18.21 5.51 8.29
C ASP A 68 19.02 4.20 8.17
N LEU A 69 18.88 3.56 7.01
CA LEU A 69 19.52 2.30 6.65
C LEU A 69 20.94 2.54 6.12
N LEU A 70 21.22 3.74 5.60
CA LEU A 70 22.56 4.19 5.26
C LEU A 70 22.89 5.44 6.07
N GLN A 71 23.93 5.31 6.89
CA GLN A 71 24.68 6.40 7.52
C GLN A 71 25.26 7.32 6.43
N THR A 72 24.40 8.19 5.92
CA THR A 72 24.66 9.14 4.84
C THR A 72 25.20 10.46 5.35
N ASP A 73 25.08 10.70 6.66
CA ASP A 73 25.89 11.63 7.44
C ASP A 73 27.39 11.52 7.11
N LYS A 74 27.90 10.32 6.80
CA LYS A 74 29.30 10.12 6.38
C LYS A 74 29.61 10.53 4.93
N TRP A 75 28.60 10.71 4.09
CA TRP A 75 28.74 10.84 2.63
C TRP A 75 28.30 12.21 2.11
N VAL A 76 27.32 12.84 2.76
CA VAL A 76 26.89 14.19 2.45
C VAL A 76 27.84 15.14 3.15
N PRO A 77 28.65 15.93 2.42
CA PRO A 77 29.72 16.71 3.02
C PRO A 77 29.19 17.74 4.02
N GLN A 78 30.04 18.09 4.99
CA GLN A 78 29.95 19.24 5.92
C GLN A 78 29.61 20.60 5.25
N LEU A 79 29.58 20.65 3.92
CA LEU A 79 29.20 21.81 3.11
C LEU A 79 27.74 22.25 3.32
N LEU A 80 26.82 21.32 3.61
CA LEU A 80 25.40 21.64 3.85
C LEU A 80 25.07 21.82 5.33
N PHE A 81 25.86 21.22 6.23
CA PHE A 81 25.64 21.22 7.67
C PHE A 81 26.97 21.56 8.35
N PRO A 82 27.25 22.85 8.61
CA PRO A 82 28.46 23.24 9.32
C PRO A 82 28.45 22.65 10.74
N ASP A 83 29.61 22.17 11.21
CA ASP A 83 29.80 21.45 12.47
C ASP A 83 29.34 22.25 13.73
N ASP A 84 29.09 23.57 13.60
CA ASP A 84 28.73 24.48 14.68
C ASP A 84 27.21 24.66 14.88
N ALA A 85 26.37 24.00 14.09
CA ALA A 85 24.93 24.03 14.33
C ALA A 85 24.62 23.12 15.53
N ASP A 86 24.60 23.68 16.73
CA ASP A 86 24.20 22.94 17.93
C ASP A 86 22.66 22.81 17.93
N ASP A 87 22.16 21.71 17.37
CA ASP A 87 20.75 21.34 17.43
C ASP A 87 20.45 20.82 18.84
N GLY A 88 20.39 21.74 19.82
CA GLY A 88 19.91 21.41 21.14
C GLY A 88 18.54 20.74 21.03
N PRO A 89 18.34 19.53 21.60
CA PRO A 89 17.06 18.83 21.51
C PRO A 89 15.99 19.73 22.13
N LEU A 90 14.80 19.80 21.50
CA LEU A 90 13.70 20.60 22.00
C LEU A 90 13.47 20.32 23.49
N ASN A 91 13.17 19.07 23.84
CA ASN A 91 13.08 18.58 25.21
C ASN A 91 13.92 17.31 25.41
N GLU A 92 14.03 16.88 26.66
CA GLU A 92 14.66 15.61 27.03
C GLU A 92 14.07 14.42 26.29
N CYS A 93 12.78 14.40 25.96
CA CYS A 93 12.14 13.26 25.26
C CYS A 93 12.55 13.16 23.78
N PHE A 94 12.73 14.29 23.09
CA PHE A 94 13.32 14.32 21.75
C PHE A 94 14.77 13.80 21.78
N ASN A 95 15.54 14.20 22.80
CA ASN A 95 16.90 13.70 23.02
C ASN A 95 16.92 12.19 23.31
N MET A 96 16.07 11.75 24.25
CA MET A 96 15.91 10.37 24.68
C MET A 96 15.42 9.46 23.55
N GLY A 97 14.56 9.97 22.67
CA GLY A 97 14.10 9.28 21.47
C GLY A 97 15.16 9.17 20.38
N GLY A 98 16.32 9.80 20.56
CA GLY A 98 17.38 9.89 19.56
C GLY A 98 17.01 10.78 18.37
N TYR A 99 16.00 11.64 18.51
CA TYR A 99 15.60 12.55 17.44
C TYR A 99 16.50 13.79 17.46
N SER A 100 17.24 13.97 16.37
CA SER A 100 17.91 15.23 16.02
C SER A 100 17.26 15.80 14.76
N SER A 101 16.96 17.10 14.75
CA SER A 101 16.41 17.81 13.59
C SER A 101 17.40 17.76 12.43
N GLN A 102 18.69 17.93 12.70
CA GLN A 102 19.77 17.70 11.75
C GLN A 102 19.80 16.27 11.22
N GLN A 103 19.73 15.25 12.08
CA GLN A 103 19.68 13.86 11.61
C GLN A 103 18.46 13.63 10.72
N SER A 104 17.31 14.22 11.05
CA SER A 104 16.10 14.12 10.23
C SER A 104 16.23 14.84 8.89
N LEU A 105 16.92 15.98 8.83
CA LEU A 105 17.22 16.70 7.59
C LEU A 105 18.27 15.96 6.75
N LEU A 106 19.29 15.39 7.38
CA LEU A 106 20.28 14.51 6.75
C LEU A 106 19.60 13.27 6.17
N ASN A 107 18.69 12.65 6.93
CA ASN A 107 17.89 11.50 6.49
C ASN A 107 16.91 11.87 5.37
N ALA A 108 16.35 13.08 5.37
CA ALA A 108 15.59 13.57 4.22
C ALA A 108 16.49 13.78 2.99
N GLY A 109 17.68 14.36 3.19
CA GLY A 109 18.69 14.53 2.14
C GLY A 109 19.14 13.20 1.54
N SER A 110 19.38 12.19 2.37
CA SER A 110 19.73 10.84 1.94
C SER A 110 18.59 10.16 1.19
N SER A 111 17.36 10.37 1.64
CA SER A 111 16.14 10.01 0.94
C SER A 111 16.11 10.61 -0.49
N PHE A 112 16.51 11.87 -0.66
CA PHE A 112 16.67 12.47 -2.00
C PHE A 112 17.82 11.86 -2.80
N VAL A 113 18.93 11.47 -2.16
CA VAL A 113 20.02 10.73 -2.83
C VAL A 113 19.52 9.37 -3.32
N TYR A 114 18.72 8.64 -2.53
CA TYR A 114 18.10 7.39 -2.97
C TYR A 114 17.19 7.61 -4.18
N LEU A 115 16.37 8.66 -4.19
CA LEU A 115 15.60 9.03 -5.37
C LEU A 115 16.51 9.31 -6.58
N GLY A 116 17.63 10.00 -6.36
CA GLY A 116 18.65 10.27 -7.37
C GLY A 116 19.25 8.97 -7.94
N ILE A 117 19.66 8.04 -7.08
CA ILE A 117 20.20 6.73 -7.47
C ILE A 117 19.15 5.93 -8.24
N ILE A 118 17.91 5.90 -7.76
CA ILE A 118 16.80 5.22 -8.45
C ILE A 118 16.54 5.89 -9.82
N GLY A 119 16.63 7.21 -9.89
CA GLY A 119 16.53 8.00 -11.13
C GLY A 119 17.66 7.72 -12.12
N CYS A 120 18.91 7.59 -11.65
CA CYS A 120 20.06 7.21 -12.45
C CYS A 120 19.98 5.74 -12.90
N GLY A 121 19.55 4.84 -12.04
CA GLY A 121 19.23 3.46 -12.41
C GLY A 121 18.15 3.40 -13.48
N PHE A 122 17.17 4.32 -13.42
CA PHE A 122 16.13 4.46 -14.43
C PHE A 122 16.66 4.95 -15.79
N THR A 123 17.55 5.95 -15.81
CA THR A 123 18.18 6.40 -17.07
C THR A 123 19.04 5.29 -17.67
N PHE A 124 19.78 4.54 -16.84
CA PHE A 124 20.55 3.37 -17.26
C PHE A 124 19.65 2.25 -17.83
N LEU A 125 18.51 1.95 -17.19
CA LEU A 125 17.50 1.03 -17.73
C LEU A 125 16.88 1.53 -19.05
N GLY A 126 16.83 2.85 -19.24
CA GLY A 126 16.45 3.47 -20.51
C GLY A 126 17.40 3.13 -21.66
N VAL A 127 18.69 2.94 -21.38
CA VAL A 127 19.66 2.47 -22.38
C VAL A 127 19.33 1.03 -22.82
N PHE A 128 18.87 0.15 -21.92
CA PHE A 128 18.41 -1.19 -22.29
C PHE A 128 17.14 -1.21 -23.16
N LYS A 129 16.35 -0.12 -23.16
CA LYS A 129 15.26 0.04 -24.13
C LYS A 129 15.79 0.07 -25.56
N ILE A 130 16.97 0.65 -25.79
CA ILE A 130 17.65 0.69 -27.09
C ILE A 130 18.00 -0.74 -27.54
N PHE A 131 18.35 -1.62 -26.61
CA PHE A 131 18.68 -3.02 -26.86
C PHE A 131 17.47 -3.98 -26.96
N GLY A 132 16.24 -3.46 -27.10
CA GLY A 132 15.05 -4.29 -27.33
C GLY A 132 14.31 -4.81 -26.08
N CYS A 133 14.77 -4.47 -24.87
CA CYS A 133 14.08 -4.82 -23.60
C CYS A 133 12.92 -3.85 -23.26
N SER A 134 12.15 -3.42 -24.25
CA SER A 134 11.20 -2.30 -24.13
C SER A 134 10.04 -2.55 -23.17
N ARG A 135 9.53 -3.79 -23.07
CA ARG A 135 8.36 -4.13 -22.24
C ARG A 135 8.66 -4.15 -20.74
N ALA A 136 9.82 -4.68 -20.33
CA ALA A 136 10.23 -4.70 -18.93
C ALA A 136 10.50 -3.27 -18.45
N TYR A 137 11.20 -2.48 -19.27
CA TYR A 137 11.43 -1.05 -19.03
C TYR A 137 10.10 -0.28 -18.88
N GLN A 138 9.15 -0.43 -19.80
CA GLN A 138 7.88 0.31 -19.74
C GLN A 138 7.08 0.03 -18.47
N ARG A 139 7.03 -1.23 -18.02
CA ARG A 139 6.33 -1.61 -16.78
C ARG A 139 7.03 -1.06 -15.54
N PHE A 140 8.35 -1.18 -15.49
CA PHE A 140 9.14 -0.67 -14.38
C PHE A 140 9.14 0.86 -14.33
N ALA A 141 9.19 1.52 -15.49
CA ALA A 141 9.07 2.96 -15.66
C ALA A 141 7.73 3.51 -15.15
N ALA A 142 6.62 2.88 -15.55
CA ALA A 142 5.30 3.29 -15.13
C ALA A 142 5.10 3.12 -13.62
N PHE A 143 5.63 2.03 -13.05
CA PHE A 143 5.61 1.79 -11.61
C PHE A 143 6.42 2.82 -10.83
N LEU A 144 7.65 3.11 -11.26
CA LEU A 144 8.56 4.02 -10.56
C LEU A 144 8.15 5.49 -10.66
N LYS A 145 7.77 5.97 -11.85
CA LYS A 145 7.77 7.41 -12.13
C LYS A 145 6.76 8.21 -11.29
N TRP A 146 5.61 7.63 -10.97
CA TRP A 146 4.56 8.33 -10.22
C TRP A 146 4.33 7.79 -8.82
N ASN A 147 4.36 6.46 -8.64
CA ASN A 147 4.10 5.86 -7.34
C ASN A 147 5.21 6.16 -6.33
N LEU A 148 6.47 6.08 -6.78
CA LEU A 148 7.61 6.32 -5.90
C LEU A 148 7.65 7.79 -5.45
N VAL A 149 7.49 8.74 -6.38
CA VAL A 149 7.54 10.18 -6.08
C VAL A 149 6.44 10.57 -5.10
N ILE A 150 5.23 10.09 -5.31
CA ILE A 150 4.08 10.44 -4.45
C ILE A 150 4.22 9.79 -3.08
N ARG A 151 4.59 8.51 -3.00
CA ARG A 151 4.85 7.84 -1.72
C ARG A 151 6.00 8.52 -0.98
N PHE A 152 7.03 8.92 -1.70
CA PHE A 152 8.14 9.68 -1.15
C PHE A 152 7.67 11.00 -0.56
N ILE A 153 6.89 11.80 -1.30
CA ILE A 153 6.33 13.05 -0.78
C ILE A 153 5.46 12.78 0.46
N LEU A 154 4.56 11.79 0.40
CA LEU A 154 3.70 11.44 1.54
C LEU A 154 4.51 11.04 2.79
N GLN A 155 5.64 10.35 2.63
CA GLN A 155 6.46 9.90 3.74
C GLN A 155 7.43 10.97 4.26
N GLN A 156 8.05 11.72 3.35
CA GLN A 156 9.13 12.67 3.67
C GLN A 156 8.61 14.05 4.05
N LEU A 157 7.45 14.46 3.53
CA LEU A 157 6.88 15.77 3.85
C LEU A 157 6.63 15.94 5.35
N PRO A 158 6.04 14.99 6.10
CA PRO A 158 5.90 15.11 7.55
C PRO A 158 7.23 15.28 8.28
N ALA A 159 8.26 14.52 7.90
CA ALA A 159 9.59 14.62 8.51
C ALA A 159 10.24 15.99 8.24
N LEU A 160 10.10 16.50 7.01
CA LEU A 160 10.58 17.82 6.64
C LEU A 160 9.82 18.94 7.37
N VAL A 161 8.49 18.84 7.43
CA VAL A 161 7.63 19.78 8.18
C VAL A 161 7.99 19.75 9.66
N MET A 162 8.31 18.58 10.19
CA MET A 162 8.72 18.43 11.57
C MET A 162 10.04 19.13 11.83
N ALA A 163 11.10 18.84 11.07
CA ALA A 163 12.39 19.51 11.22
C ALA A 163 12.25 21.03 11.07
N ALA A 164 11.48 21.50 10.06
CA ALA A 164 11.23 22.91 9.86
C ALA A 164 10.45 23.55 11.03
N SER A 165 9.45 22.85 11.57
CA SER A 165 8.67 23.35 12.72
C SER A 165 9.54 23.46 13.97
N ILE A 166 10.40 22.46 14.20
CA ILE A 166 11.35 22.44 15.34
C ILE A 166 12.29 23.64 15.26
N ASN A 167 12.94 23.84 14.11
CA ASN A 167 13.86 24.95 13.88
C ASN A 167 13.17 26.32 13.97
N THR A 168 11.91 26.41 13.56
CA THR A 168 11.12 27.64 13.67
C THR A 168 10.75 27.93 15.12
N TYR A 169 10.46 26.89 15.91
CA TYR A 169 10.12 27.02 17.33
C TYR A 169 11.33 27.39 18.19
N SER A 170 12.48 26.76 17.95
CA SER A 170 13.74 26.98 18.70
C SER A 170 14.56 28.16 18.19
N PHE A 171 13.95 29.12 17.49
CA PHE A 171 14.66 30.21 16.84
C PHE A 171 15.45 31.06 17.84
N GLN A 172 16.78 31.00 17.74
CA GLN A 172 17.70 31.86 18.48
C GLN A 172 18.56 32.66 17.50
N VAL A 173 18.62 33.98 17.69
CA VAL A 173 19.43 34.89 16.85
C VAL A 173 20.87 34.92 17.37
N ALA A 174 21.57 33.79 17.33
CA ALA A 174 22.96 33.68 17.80
C ALA A 174 23.98 33.71 16.65
N SER A 175 23.60 33.25 15.44
CA SER A 175 24.50 33.13 14.30
C SER A 175 23.78 33.32 12.96
N VAL A 176 24.54 33.67 11.92
CA VAL A 176 24.01 33.80 10.54
C VAL A 176 23.50 32.46 10.02
N SER A 177 24.13 31.34 10.39
CA SER A 177 23.68 30.00 10.02
C SER A 177 22.28 29.70 10.57
N LEU A 178 22.00 30.05 11.82
CA LEU A 178 20.66 29.89 12.42
C LEU A 178 19.59 30.75 11.73
N ILE A 179 19.95 31.97 11.33
CA ILE A 179 19.04 32.83 10.55
C ILE A 179 18.71 32.18 9.19
N ILE A 180 19.71 31.65 8.49
CA ILE A 180 19.51 30.94 7.22
C ILE A 180 18.62 29.71 7.43
N CYS A 181 18.88 28.90 8.46
CA CYS A 181 18.07 27.73 8.79
C CYS A 181 16.60 28.09 9.09
N ALA A 182 16.36 29.19 9.80
CA ALA A 182 15.01 29.67 10.11
C ALA A 182 14.26 30.17 8.87
N VAL A 183 14.95 30.90 7.98
CA VAL A 183 14.39 31.34 6.69
C VAL A 183 14.03 30.14 5.83
N MET A 184 14.94 29.16 5.71
CA MET A 184 14.67 27.93 4.95
C MET A 184 13.52 27.12 5.54
N SER A 185 13.47 26.99 6.88
CA SER A 185 12.38 26.32 7.58
C SER A 185 11.04 27.03 7.34
N SER A 186 11.03 28.36 7.38
CA SER A 186 9.84 29.17 7.08
C SER A 186 9.38 28.99 5.63
N LEU A 187 10.30 28.95 4.67
CA LEU A 187 9.99 28.67 3.26
C LEU A 187 9.40 27.27 3.07
N VAL A 188 9.95 26.26 3.75
CA VAL A 188 9.40 24.91 3.76
C VAL A 188 7.95 24.92 4.28
N LEU A 189 7.71 25.53 5.45
CA LEU A 189 6.35 25.60 6.03
C LEU A 189 5.38 26.37 5.13
N ALA A 190 5.83 27.48 4.53
CA ALA A 190 5.04 28.25 3.57
C ALA A 190 4.73 27.47 2.28
N SER A 191 5.58 26.50 1.90
CA SER A 191 5.35 25.63 0.74
C SER A 191 4.31 24.53 1.00
N VAL A 192 4.05 24.17 2.26
CA VAL A 192 3.13 23.06 2.61
C VAL A 192 1.73 23.24 2.01
N PRO A 193 1.05 24.39 2.12
CA PRO A 193 -0.25 24.59 1.49
C PRO A 193 -0.21 24.42 -0.04
N ALA A 194 0.87 24.90 -0.69
CA ALA A 194 1.06 24.75 -2.13
C ALA A 194 1.25 23.27 -2.53
N ILE A 195 2.02 22.50 -1.76
CA ILE A 195 2.23 21.07 -1.97
C ILE A 195 0.92 20.31 -1.76
N VAL A 196 0.18 20.60 -0.70
CA VAL A 196 -1.14 19.99 -0.41
C VAL A 196 -2.15 20.30 -1.52
N TRP A 197 -2.19 21.55 -1.99
CA TRP A 197 -3.05 21.95 -3.11
C TRP A 197 -2.65 21.26 -4.41
N TRP A 198 -1.37 21.21 -4.74
CA TRP A 198 -0.85 20.48 -5.90
C TRP A 198 -1.20 18.99 -5.83
N PHE A 199 -1.08 18.39 -4.64
CA PHE A 199 -1.40 17.00 -4.39
C PHE A 199 -2.90 16.72 -4.60
N LYS A 200 -3.77 17.58 -4.06
CA LYS A 200 -5.22 17.52 -4.30
C LYS A 200 -5.56 17.57 -5.79
N LYS A 201 -5.02 18.56 -6.51
CA LYS A 201 -5.26 18.73 -7.95
C LYS A 201 -4.78 17.54 -8.76
N THR A 202 -3.66 16.94 -8.37
CA THR A 202 -3.11 15.74 -9.02
C THR A 202 -4.03 14.54 -8.80
N ILE A 203 -4.55 14.34 -7.59
CA ILE A 203 -5.52 13.28 -7.29
C ILE A 203 -6.81 13.47 -8.09
N GLU A 204 -7.37 14.67 -8.10
CA GLU A 204 -8.61 14.99 -8.84
C GLU A 204 -8.45 14.64 -10.32
N LYS A 205 -7.36 15.09 -10.95
CA LYS A 205 -7.05 14.77 -12.35
C LYS A 205 -6.91 13.26 -12.58
N CYS A 206 -6.21 12.55 -11.70
CA CYS A 206 -6.06 11.09 -11.82
C CYS A 206 -7.39 10.34 -11.69
N VAL A 207 -8.31 10.83 -10.85
CA VAL A 207 -9.65 10.26 -10.70
C VAL A 207 -10.50 10.55 -11.94
N GLU A 208 -10.48 11.77 -12.47
CA GLU A 208 -11.17 12.13 -13.72
C GLU A 208 -10.72 11.27 -14.89
N ASP A 209 -9.41 11.12 -15.08
CA ASP A 209 -8.82 10.28 -16.13
C ASP A 209 -9.29 8.82 -16.02
N LYS A 210 -9.45 8.30 -14.80
CA LYS A 210 -9.95 6.93 -14.56
C LYS A 210 -11.44 6.79 -14.86
N VAL A 211 -12.25 7.77 -14.48
CA VAL A 211 -13.70 7.75 -14.73
C VAL A 211 -13.98 7.74 -16.23
N LEU A 212 -13.31 8.63 -16.99
CA LEU A 212 -13.44 8.69 -18.45
C LEU A 212 -13.04 7.38 -19.14
N GLN A 213 -12.01 6.68 -18.63
CA GLN A 213 -11.58 5.40 -19.17
C GLN A 213 -12.58 4.27 -18.92
N TYR A 214 -13.26 4.28 -17.77
CA TYR A 214 -14.28 3.30 -17.46
C TYR A 214 -15.49 3.43 -18.39
N GLU A 215 -15.84 4.66 -18.77
CA GLU A 215 -16.90 4.95 -19.73
C GLU A 215 -16.50 4.59 -21.18
N GLY A 216 -15.20 4.67 -21.52
CA GLY A 216 -14.69 4.42 -22.86
C GLY A 216 -14.47 2.95 -23.25
N GLY A 217 -14.66 1.98 -22.34
CA GLY A 217 -14.54 0.54 -22.62
C GLY A 217 -13.12 0.02 -22.91
N GLU A 218 -12.10 0.87 -22.99
CA GLU A 218 -10.70 0.47 -23.23
C GLU A 218 -9.94 0.19 -21.91
N SER A 219 -10.12 -1.02 -21.36
CA SER A 219 -9.57 -1.44 -20.06
C SER A 219 -8.04 -1.62 -20.00
N GLU A 220 -7.33 -1.76 -21.13
CA GLU A 220 -5.99 -2.36 -21.12
C GLU A 220 -4.79 -1.39 -21.11
N LYS A 221 -4.97 -0.09 -21.34
CA LYS A 221 -3.83 0.84 -21.54
C LYS A 221 -3.47 1.78 -20.38
N SER A 222 -4.21 1.81 -19.27
CA SER A 222 -4.01 2.84 -18.22
C SER A 222 -3.17 2.42 -17.01
N GLY A 223 -1.98 1.87 -17.27
CA GLY A 223 -1.07 1.47 -16.18
C GLY A 223 -0.55 2.61 -15.28
N GLN A 224 -0.76 3.89 -15.61
CA GLN A 224 -0.12 5.03 -14.93
C GLN A 224 -0.93 5.62 -13.76
N CYS A 225 -2.25 5.80 -13.89
CA CYS A 225 -3.10 6.38 -12.83
C CYS A 225 -3.50 5.39 -11.73
N ASN A 226 -3.22 4.09 -11.91
CA ASN A 226 -3.62 3.05 -10.97
C ASN A 226 -2.98 3.25 -9.59
N THR A 227 -1.69 3.48 -9.55
CA THR A 227 -0.89 3.40 -8.31
C THR A 227 -1.28 4.32 -7.15
N LEU A 228 -1.80 5.51 -7.43
CA LEU A 228 -2.26 6.50 -6.43
C LEU A 228 -3.57 6.12 -5.76
N THR A 229 -4.44 5.44 -6.52
CA THR A 229 -5.82 5.14 -6.15
C THR A 229 -6.05 3.64 -6.01
N ASP A 230 -4.98 2.84 -6.13
CA ASP A 230 -5.01 1.40 -5.95
C ASP A 230 -5.42 1.08 -4.52
N GLY A 231 -6.45 0.25 -4.38
CA GLY A 231 -7.06 -0.09 -3.09
C GLY A 231 -7.99 1.00 -2.53
N LEU A 232 -8.15 2.15 -3.17
CA LEU A 232 -9.11 3.19 -2.74
C LEU A 232 -10.48 3.01 -3.38
N ASN A 233 -11.53 3.17 -2.59
CA ASN A 233 -12.90 3.15 -3.07
C ASN A 233 -13.26 4.50 -3.70
N LEU A 234 -13.04 4.64 -5.01
CA LEU A 234 -13.27 5.87 -5.75
C LEU A 234 -14.75 6.26 -5.87
N THR A 235 -15.68 5.39 -5.46
CA THR A 235 -17.11 5.72 -5.43
C THR A 235 -17.44 6.70 -4.30
N THR A 236 -16.66 6.70 -3.21
CA THR A 236 -16.89 7.59 -2.07
C THR A 236 -15.98 8.82 -2.13
N THR A 237 -16.51 9.97 -1.71
CA THR A 237 -15.74 11.22 -1.67
C THR A 237 -14.51 11.11 -0.77
N LEU A 238 -14.62 10.39 0.36
CA LEU A 238 -13.49 10.16 1.25
C LEU A 238 -12.45 9.23 0.62
N GLY A 239 -12.88 8.17 -0.09
CA GLY A 239 -11.95 7.27 -0.78
C GLY A 239 -11.13 8.01 -1.85
N ARG A 240 -11.75 8.94 -2.59
CA ARG A 240 -11.02 9.81 -3.55
C ARG A 240 -9.95 10.66 -2.88
N HIS A 241 -10.22 11.18 -1.69
CA HIS A 241 -9.33 12.10 -0.97
C HIS A 241 -8.53 11.43 0.14
N TRP A 242 -8.50 10.09 0.22
CA TRP A 242 -7.93 9.38 1.38
C TRP A 242 -6.44 9.69 1.59
N ASN A 243 -5.64 9.72 0.52
CA ASN A 243 -4.22 10.07 0.61
C ASN A 243 -4.01 11.51 1.09
N LEU A 244 -4.91 12.43 0.70
CA LEU A 244 -4.86 13.82 1.17
C LEU A 244 -5.21 13.91 2.65
N VAL A 245 -6.23 13.18 3.10
CA VAL A 245 -6.61 13.08 4.53
C VAL A 245 -5.44 12.51 5.34
N TYR A 246 -4.77 11.48 4.83
CA TYR A 246 -3.59 10.89 5.47
C TYR A 246 -2.44 11.90 5.61
N LEU A 247 -2.13 12.65 4.54
CA LEU A 247 -1.11 13.69 4.57
C LEU A 247 -1.44 14.80 5.58
N LEU A 248 -2.67 15.33 5.54
CA LEU A 248 -3.14 16.36 6.46
C LEU A 248 -3.15 15.86 7.91
N ARG A 249 -3.46 14.57 8.13
CA ARG A 249 -3.35 13.93 9.42
C ARG A 249 -1.90 13.95 9.91
N GLN A 250 -0.91 13.58 9.12
CA GLN A 250 0.48 13.60 9.59
C GLN A 250 0.98 15.03 9.87
N ILE A 251 0.72 15.97 8.95
CA ILE A 251 1.11 17.38 9.11
C ILE A 251 0.49 18.00 10.37
N SER A 252 -0.83 17.81 10.59
CA SER A 252 -1.47 18.31 11.80
C SER A 252 -0.97 17.63 13.07
N LEU A 253 -0.50 16.38 13.00
CA LEU A 253 0.11 15.71 14.16
C LEU A 253 1.43 16.39 14.53
N VAL A 254 2.27 16.66 13.53
CA VAL A 254 3.52 17.40 13.72
C VAL A 254 3.25 18.79 14.34
N PHE A 255 2.28 19.53 13.84
CA PHE A 255 1.92 20.83 14.42
C PHE A 255 1.49 20.72 15.88
N ILE A 256 0.62 19.75 16.21
CA ILE A 256 0.23 19.51 17.61
C ILE A 256 1.47 19.16 18.45
N LEU A 257 2.36 18.32 17.93
CA LEU A 257 3.52 17.85 18.70
C LEU A 257 4.54 18.94 19.01
N VAL A 258 4.81 19.82 18.03
CA VAL A 258 5.83 20.86 18.17
C VAL A 258 5.28 22.08 18.91
N PHE A 259 4.10 22.59 18.51
CA PHE A 259 3.59 23.87 19.02
C PHE A 259 2.85 23.77 20.36
N LEU A 260 2.40 22.59 20.78
CA LEU A 260 1.75 22.37 22.10
C LEU A 260 2.66 21.60 23.07
N ARG A 261 3.96 21.57 22.81
CA ARG A 261 4.92 20.82 23.62
C ARG A 261 4.86 21.15 25.12
N ASP A 262 4.66 22.41 25.46
CA ASP A 262 4.62 22.88 26.85
C ASP A 262 3.28 22.55 27.56
N HIS A 263 2.33 21.96 26.82
CA HIS A 263 1.00 21.59 27.29
C HIS A 263 0.66 20.12 26.95
N PRO A 264 1.35 19.13 27.53
CA PRO A 264 1.22 17.72 27.15
C PRO A 264 -0.21 17.17 27.30
N THR A 265 -0.96 17.63 28.30
CA THR A 265 -2.36 17.24 28.48
C THR A 265 -3.24 17.74 27.34
N PHE A 266 -3.04 18.98 26.88
CA PHE A 266 -3.80 19.55 25.77
C PHE A 266 -3.39 18.90 24.44
N GLN A 267 -2.09 18.62 24.28
CA GLN A 267 -1.52 17.86 23.17
C GLN A 267 -2.20 16.48 23.03
N LEU A 268 -2.25 15.69 24.10
CA LEU A 268 -2.92 14.38 24.12
C LEU A 268 -4.42 14.48 23.82
N LEU A 269 -5.11 15.47 24.39
CA LEU A 269 -6.54 15.69 24.15
C LEU A 269 -6.84 15.95 22.67
N LEU A 270 -6.09 16.87 22.03
CA LEU A 270 -6.27 17.16 20.61
C LEU A 270 -5.96 15.95 19.73
N ILE A 271 -4.92 15.18 20.07
CA ILE A 271 -4.59 13.95 19.34
C ILE A 271 -5.72 12.92 19.48
N HIS A 272 -6.30 12.76 20.68
CA HIS A 272 -7.46 11.89 20.91
C HIS A 272 -8.68 12.32 20.08
N LEU A 273 -9.04 13.61 20.10
CA LEU A 273 -10.16 14.14 19.33
C LEU A 273 -10.00 13.85 17.83
N LYS A 274 -8.82 14.16 17.30
CA LYS A 274 -8.46 13.89 15.91
C LYS A 274 -8.54 12.40 15.58
N GLN A 275 -8.09 11.54 16.49
CA GLN A 275 -8.12 10.09 16.32
C GLN A 275 -9.55 9.56 16.26
N ILE A 276 -10.45 10.06 17.12
CA ILE A 276 -11.88 9.73 17.10
C ILE A 276 -12.53 10.18 15.78
N THR A 277 -12.23 11.40 15.31
CA THR A 277 -12.74 11.89 14.01
C THR A 277 -12.32 10.97 12.86
N LEU A 278 -11.07 10.50 12.87
CA LEU A 278 -10.57 9.60 11.82
C LEU A 278 -11.24 8.22 11.89
N GLN A 279 -11.37 7.64 13.08
CA GLN A 279 -12.08 6.37 13.28
C GLN A 279 -13.53 6.45 12.81
N SER A 280 -14.23 7.52 13.20
CA SER A 280 -15.62 7.78 12.76
C SER A 280 -15.70 7.90 11.24
N SER A 281 -14.74 8.58 10.62
CA SER A 281 -14.67 8.74 9.15
C SER A 281 -14.48 7.40 8.44
N ILE A 282 -13.55 6.55 8.93
CA ILE A 282 -13.32 5.21 8.35
C ILE A 282 -14.57 4.32 8.49
N LEU A 283 -15.20 4.34 9.67
CA LEU A 283 -16.39 3.55 9.95
C LEU A 283 -17.55 3.93 9.03
N HIS A 284 -17.71 5.23 8.75
CA HIS A 284 -18.83 5.73 7.96
C HIS A 284 -18.65 5.53 6.44
N SER A 285 -17.47 5.86 5.90
CA SER A 285 -17.31 5.93 4.45
C SER A 285 -16.59 4.74 3.81
N THR A 286 -15.96 3.86 4.61
CA THR A 286 -15.18 2.70 4.13
C THR A 286 -14.28 3.06 2.93
N PRO A 287 -13.23 3.89 3.15
CA PRO A 287 -12.46 4.51 2.07
C PRO A 287 -11.66 3.51 1.22
N LEU A 288 -11.45 2.28 1.68
CA LEU A 288 -10.69 1.23 0.97
C LEU A 288 -11.62 0.28 0.21
N GLN A 289 -11.13 -0.32 -0.88
CA GLN A 289 -11.91 -1.24 -1.72
C GLN A 289 -12.25 -2.54 -0.98
N SER A 290 -11.27 -3.10 -0.27
CA SER A 290 -11.46 -4.36 0.45
C SER A 290 -11.99 -4.13 1.86
N GLN A 291 -13.00 -4.91 2.27
CA GLN A 291 -13.48 -4.90 3.66
C GLN A 291 -12.38 -5.28 4.65
N LEU A 292 -11.48 -6.19 4.28
CA LEU A 292 -10.37 -6.58 5.13
C LEU A 292 -9.42 -5.39 5.37
N GLU A 293 -9.12 -4.63 4.32
CA GLU A 293 -8.25 -3.45 4.43
C GLU A 293 -8.88 -2.39 5.31
N ASN A 294 -10.18 -2.12 5.17
CA ASN A 294 -10.91 -1.20 6.06
C ASN A 294 -10.90 -1.69 7.51
N ARG A 295 -11.10 -3.00 7.76
CA ARG A 295 -11.06 -3.57 9.12
C ARG A 295 -9.68 -3.47 9.75
N VAL A 296 -8.62 -3.76 9.00
CA VAL A 296 -7.24 -3.61 9.50
C VAL A 296 -6.89 -2.15 9.72
N SER A 297 -7.31 -1.25 8.84
CA SER A 297 -7.13 0.20 9.04
C SER A 297 -7.84 0.67 10.31
N LEU A 298 -9.10 0.29 10.51
CA LEU A 298 -9.84 0.59 11.74
C LEU A 298 -9.16 -0.01 12.98
N PHE A 299 -8.67 -1.26 12.89
CA PHE A 299 -7.91 -1.89 13.97
C PHE A 299 -6.64 -1.10 14.32
N ASN A 300 -5.85 -0.69 13.32
CA ASN A 300 -4.67 0.15 13.54
C ASN A 300 -5.05 1.46 14.23
N GLU A 301 -6.14 2.11 13.82
CA GLU A 301 -6.62 3.32 14.48
C GLU A 301 -7.07 3.06 15.93
N LEU A 302 -7.69 1.91 16.22
CA LEU A 302 -8.05 1.53 17.59
C LEU A 302 -6.80 1.28 18.44
N MET A 303 -5.75 0.66 17.88
CA MET A 303 -4.47 0.46 18.57
C MET A 303 -3.80 1.79 18.89
N ILE A 304 -3.83 2.76 17.98
CA ILE A 304 -3.34 4.12 18.25
C ILE A 304 -4.15 4.77 19.38
N SER A 305 -5.48 4.63 19.42
CA SER A 305 -6.28 5.13 20.55
C SER A 305 -5.94 4.45 21.89
N ALA A 306 -5.73 3.14 21.88
CA ALA A 306 -5.30 2.40 23.07
C ALA A 306 -3.93 2.90 23.54
N TYR A 307 -2.99 3.10 22.61
CA TYR A 307 -1.66 3.64 22.89
C TYR A 307 -1.74 5.04 23.52
N LEU A 308 -2.55 5.94 22.94
CA LEU A 308 -2.79 7.28 23.48
C LEU A 308 -3.41 7.26 24.88
N TYR A 309 -4.37 6.37 25.11
CA TYR A 309 -4.99 6.20 26.42
C TYR A 309 -3.96 5.72 27.45
N THR A 310 -3.10 4.76 27.10
CA THR A 310 -2.01 4.30 27.97
C THR A 310 -1.00 5.42 28.26
N LEU A 311 -0.68 6.27 27.27
CA LEU A 311 0.15 7.46 27.47
C LEU A 311 -0.51 8.48 28.39
N GLN A 312 -1.82 8.71 28.25
CA GLN A 312 -2.58 9.58 29.15
C GLN A 312 -2.54 9.04 30.59
N CYS A 313 -2.67 7.73 30.79
CA CYS A 313 -2.51 7.11 32.10
C CYS A 313 -1.10 7.35 32.66
N LEU A 314 -0.04 7.15 31.86
CA LEU A 314 1.34 7.42 32.27
C LEU A 314 1.56 8.88 32.67
N LEU A 315 0.99 9.82 31.92
CA LEU A 315 1.08 11.25 32.21
C LEU A 315 0.40 11.62 33.54
N MET A 316 -0.70 10.95 33.89
CA MET A 316 -1.49 11.25 35.10
C MET A 316 -1.01 10.48 36.34
N LEU A 317 -0.33 9.33 36.18
CA LEU A 317 0.00 8.38 37.27
C LEU A 317 1.49 8.41 37.64
N ILE A 318 2.06 9.61 37.74
CA ILE A 318 3.51 9.85 37.87
C ILE A 318 4.13 9.25 39.15
N ASP A 319 3.39 8.90 40.20
CA ASP A 319 4.04 8.57 41.48
C ASP A 319 4.31 7.07 41.73
N ASP A 320 3.82 6.15 40.89
CA ASP A 320 3.98 4.70 41.09
C ASP A 320 4.88 4.06 40.00
N ASP A 321 6.13 3.75 40.35
CA ASP A 321 7.12 3.15 39.45
C ASP A 321 6.74 1.73 38.98
N ASN A 322 6.04 0.95 39.81
CA ASN A 322 5.57 -0.37 39.41
C ASN A 322 4.50 -0.25 38.33
N LEU A 323 3.53 0.66 38.53
CA LEU A 323 2.47 0.90 37.57
C LEU A 323 2.99 1.47 36.26
N ARG A 324 3.94 2.41 36.32
CA ARG A 324 4.65 2.91 35.13
C ARG A 324 5.30 1.80 34.34
N THR A 325 5.98 0.87 35.01
CA THR A 325 6.64 -0.27 34.37
C THR A 325 5.62 -1.15 33.65
N VAL A 326 4.49 -1.46 34.30
CA VAL A 326 3.38 -2.23 33.69
C VAL A 326 2.80 -1.52 32.47
N LEU A 327 2.57 -0.20 32.56
CA LEU A 327 2.08 0.59 31.44
C LEU A 327 3.10 0.67 30.28
N GLY A 328 4.40 0.70 30.58
CA GLY A 328 5.47 0.60 29.58
C GLY A 328 5.42 -0.73 28.81
N TRP A 329 5.23 -1.85 29.51
CA TRP A 329 5.00 -3.15 28.87
C TRP A 329 3.70 -3.19 28.05
N ALA A 330 2.64 -2.52 28.52
CA ALA A 330 1.40 -2.41 27.77
C ALA A 330 1.58 -1.64 26.45
N LEU A 331 2.35 -0.54 26.44
CA LEU A 331 2.69 0.18 25.21
C LEU A 331 3.45 -0.71 24.22
N LEU A 332 4.42 -1.50 24.71
CA LEU A 332 5.17 -2.45 23.89
C LEU A 332 4.27 -3.55 23.31
N ALA A 333 3.34 -4.08 24.11
CA ALA A 333 2.39 -5.08 23.66
C ALA A 333 1.46 -4.54 22.56
N ILE A 334 0.95 -3.31 22.72
CA ILE A 334 0.13 -2.63 21.69
C ILE A 334 0.90 -2.46 20.38
N LEU A 335 2.17 -2.06 20.47
CA LEU A 335 3.04 -1.88 19.30
C LEU A 335 3.33 -3.20 18.60
N ALA A 336 3.72 -4.23 19.36
CA ALA A 336 3.97 -5.58 18.83
C ALA A 336 2.72 -6.16 18.15
N LEU A 337 1.55 -5.95 18.74
CA LEU A 337 0.27 -6.37 18.17
C LEU A 337 -0.04 -5.64 16.85
N THR A 338 0.23 -4.34 16.80
CA THR A 338 0.04 -3.52 15.57
C THR A 338 0.96 -3.98 14.45
N ILE A 339 2.25 -4.21 14.74
CA ILE A 339 3.22 -4.73 13.76
C ILE A 339 2.76 -6.11 13.27
N SER A 340 2.35 -6.99 14.19
CA SER A 340 1.91 -8.35 13.87
C SER A 340 0.66 -8.35 12.98
N ALA A 341 -0.32 -7.49 13.28
CA ALA A 341 -1.55 -7.37 12.48
C ALA A 341 -1.26 -6.87 11.05
N ASN A 342 -0.36 -5.89 10.90
CA ASN A 342 0.05 -5.39 9.59
C ASN A 342 0.87 -6.41 8.81
N LEU A 343 1.74 -7.16 9.47
CA LEU A 343 2.47 -8.27 8.86
C LEU A 343 1.50 -9.36 8.39
N ALA A 344 0.52 -9.75 9.21
CA ALA A 344 -0.48 -10.76 8.87
C ALA A 344 -1.35 -10.33 7.68
N LYS A 345 -1.85 -9.08 7.68
CA LYS A 345 -2.56 -8.48 6.54
C LYS A 345 -1.72 -8.62 5.27
N THR A 346 -0.44 -8.27 5.36
CA THR A 346 0.42 -8.24 4.20
C THR A 346 0.69 -9.64 3.66
N CYS A 347 1.02 -10.60 4.51
CA CYS A 347 1.15 -12.01 4.13
C CYS A 347 -0.12 -12.54 3.43
N LEU A 348 -1.30 -12.14 3.91
CA LEU A 348 -2.57 -12.52 3.31
C LEU A 348 -2.76 -11.88 1.92
N LEU A 349 -2.40 -10.61 1.74
CA LEU A 349 -2.42 -9.95 0.44
C LEU A 349 -1.41 -10.57 -0.55
N VAL A 350 -0.19 -10.93 -0.10
CA VAL A 350 0.79 -11.70 -0.92
C VAL A 350 0.12 -12.96 -1.44
N TYR A 351 -0.46 -13.70 -0.51
CA TYR A 351 -1.02 -15.01 -0.77
C TYR A 351 -2.18 -14.92 -1.77
N GLN A 352 -3.09 -13.97 -1.56
CA GLN A 352 -4.20 -13.71 -2.48
C GLN A 352 -3.69 -13.35 -3.87
N GLU A 353 -2.79 -12.39 -3.99
CA GLU A 353 -2.28 -11.96 -5.29
C GLU A 353 -1.50 -13.07 -6.01
N ALA A 354 -0.64 -13.79 -5.29
CA ALA A 354 0.08 -14.95 -5.82
C ALA A 354 -0.90 -16.03 -6.32
N SER A 355 -1.95 -16.32 -5.54
CA SER A 355 -2.96 -17.31 -5.90
C SER A 355 -3.72 -16.93 -7.17
N VAL A 356 -4.15 -15.67 -7.31
CA VAL A 356 -4.86 -15.15 -8.49
C VAL A 356 -3.95 -15.20 -9.71
N ARG A 357 -2.69 -14.77 -9.58
CA ARG A 357 -1.70 -14.82 -10.68
C ARG A 357 -1.43 -16.25 -11.13
N LEU A 358 -1.34 -17.21 -10.20
CA LEU A 358 -1.19 -18.63 -10.52
C LEU A 358 -2.42 -19.20 -11.24
N ARG A 359 -3.63 -18.85 -10.81
CA ARG A 359 -4.88 -19.25 -11.48
C ARG A 359 -4.96 -18.70 -12.90
N ARG A 360 -4.70 -17.41 -13.10
CA ARG A 360 -4.65 -16.76 -14.43
C ARG A 360 -3.63 -17.44 -15.36
N ARG A 361 -2.48 -17.86 -14.84
CA ARG A 361 -1.49 -18.62 -15.62
C ARG A 361 -1.99 -19.99 -16.02
N ARG A 362 -2.65 -20.72 -15.11
CA ARG A 362 -3.25 -22.02 -15.44
C ARG A 362 -4.32 -21.87 -16.52
N ALA A 363 -5.24 -20.92 -16.36
CA ALA A 363 -6.28 -20.62 -17.36
C ALA A 363 -5.67 -20.31 -18.75
N ARG A 364 -4.61 -19.48 -18.81
CA ARG A 364 -3.91 -19.21 -20.07
C ARG A 364 -3.30 -20.46 -20.70
N LYS A 365 -2.66 -21.33 -19.90
CA LYS A 365 -2.12 -22.60 -20.42
C LYS A 365 -3.21 -23.48 -21.04
N TYR A 366 -4.36 -23.60 -20.38
CA TYR A 366 -5.50 -24.34 -20.92
C TYR A 366 -6.06 -23.70 -22.21
N SER A 367 -6.19 -22.37 -22.26
CA SER A 367 -6.67 -21.69 -23.47
C SER A 367 -5.75 -21.88 -24.69
N ILE A 368 -4.43 -21.93 -24.48
CA ILE A 368 -3.46 -22.17 -25.56
C ILE A 368 -3.55 -23.61 -26.04
N GLN A 369 -3.66 -24.58 -25.12
CA GLN A 369 -3.81 -26.00 -25.49
C GLN A 369 -5.06 -26.24 -26.35
N ILE A 370 -6.20 -25.63 -25.98
CA ILE A 370 -7.46 -25.72 -26.75
C ILE A 370 -7.31 -25.09 -28.14
N THR A 371 -6.62 -23.95 -28.24
CA THR A 371 -6.39 -23.29 -29.54
C THR A 371 -5.51 -24.16 -30.45
N CYS A 372 -4.47 -24.79 -29.91
CA CYS A 372 -3.58 -25.65 -30.68
C CYS A 372 -4.27 -26.94 -31.17
N THR A 373 -5.08 -27.61 -30.34
CA THR A 373 -5.82 -28.81 -30.75
C THR A 373 -6.89 -28.51 -31.79
N THR A 374 -7.56 -27.36 -31.68
CA THR A 374 -8.57 -26.94 -32.68
C THR A 374 -7.94 -26.62 -34.04
N THR A 375 -6.69 -26.16 -34.08
CA THR A 375 -6.01 -25.80 -35.34
C THR A 375 -5.49 -27.03 -36.08
N GLN A 376 -5.10 -28.10 -35.39
CA GLN A 376 -4.71 -29.36 -36.02
C GLN A 376 -5.89 -30.13 -36.63
N SER A 377 -7.11 -29.93 -36.11
CA SER A 377 -8.34 -30.52 -36.67
C SER A 377 -8.79 -29.88 -38.01
N LYS A 378 -8.17 -28.78 -38.45
CA LYS A 378 -8.49 -28.07 -39.70
C LYS A 378 -7.45 -28.31 -40.81
N GLN A 379 -6.84 -29.48 -40.87
CA GLN A 379 -6.23 -29.91 -42.12
C GLN A 379 -7.36 -30.21 -43.13
N PRO A 380 -7.26 -29.73 -44.39
CA PRO A 380 -8.23 -30.06 -45.41
C PRO A 380 -8.18 -31.57 -45.65
N VAL A 381 -9.26 -32.26 -45.28
CA VAL A 381 -9.52 -33.63 -45.70
C VAL A 381 -9.93 -33.53 -47.17
N ASP A 382 -8.96 -33.60 -48.06
CA ASP A 382 -9.23 -34.03 -49.42
C ASP A 382 -9.61 -35.52 -49.36
N GLU A 383 -10.84 -35.80 -49.80
CA GLU A 383 -11.42 -37.09 -50.16
C GLU A 383 -11.00 -38.33 -49.34
N MET A 384 -11.91 -38.80 -48.48
CA MET A 384 -12.57 -40.09 -48.74
C MET A 384 -13.74 -40.33 -47.79
N LEU A 385 -14.81 -40.88 -48.38
CA LEU A 385 -15.98 -41.46 -47.75
C LEU A 385 -15.64 -42.28 -46.49
N VAL A 386 -16.66 -42.42 -45.64
CA VAL A 386 -16.75 -43.27 -44.44
C VAL A 386 -16.32 -42.58 -43.15
N VAL A 387 -17.17 -41.69 -42.62
CA VAL A 387 -17.34 -41.56 -41.16
C VAL A 387 -18.77 -41.06 -40.86
N GLN A 388 -19.70 -41.98 -40.63
CA GLN A 388 -21.03 -41.67 -40.10
C GLN A 388 -21.13 -41.90 -38.58
N ASP A 389 -20.05 -42.37 -37.92
CA ASP A 389 -20.08 -42.77 -36.50
C ASP A 389 -19.38 -41.80 -35.51
N ILE A 390 -18.72 -40.73 -35.96
CA ILE A 390 -18.01 -39.80 -35.03
C ILE A 390 -18.90 -38.65 -34.52
N CYS A 391 -20.14 -38.53 -34.99
CA CYS A 391 -21.06 -37.47 -34.52
C CYS A 391 -21.62 -37.69 -33.10
N ALA A 392 -21.42 -38.87 -32.49
CA ALA A 392 -21.89 -39.15 -31.13
C ALA A 392 -20.96 -38.61 -30.01
N ASP A 393 -19.67 -38.40 -30.28
CA ASP A 393 -18.70 -37.94 -29.26
C ASP A 393 -18.43 -36.42 -29.27
N ALA A 394 -18.85 -35.72 -30.32
CA ALA A 394 -18.72 -34.26 -30.41
C ALA A 394 -19.76 -33.52 -29.53
N THR A 395 -20.92 -34.14 -29.28
CA THR A 395 -21.98 -33.57 -28.43
C THR A 395 -21.62 -33.57 -26.95
N THR A 396 -20.87 -34.58 -26.48
CA THR A 396 -20.35 -34.68 -25.10
C THR A 396 -19.31 -33.59 -24.81
N ASN A 397 -18.38 -33.34 -25.73
CA ASN A 397 -17.36 -32.29 -25.56
C ASN A 397 -17.94 -30.87 -25.65
N LYS A 398 -18.97 -30.65 -26.48
CA LYS A 398 -19.67 -29.35 -26.54
C LYS A 398 -20.41 -29.06 -25.23
N SER A 399 -21.02 -30.06 -24.61
CA SER A 399 -21.68 -29.91 -23.30
C SER A 399 -20.70 -29.54 -22.17
N HIS A 400 -19.47 -30.06 -22.22
CA HIS A 400 -18.45 -29.79 -21.22
C HIS A 400 -17.87 -28.36 -21.38
N LEU A 401 -17.80 -27.86 -22.61
CA LEU A 401 -17.40 -26.48 -22.93
C LEU A 401 -18.46 -25.47 -22.49
N ASP A 402 -19.74 -25.76 -22.71
CA ASP A 402 -20.83 -24.88 -22.28
C ASP A 402 -20.92 -24.81 -20.74
N LEU A 403 -20.64 -25.94 -20.04
CA LEU A 403 -20.51 -25.97 -18.58
C LEU A 403 -19.37 -25.08 -18.07
N ILE A 404 -18.19 -25.15 -18.68
CA ILE A 404 -17.05 -24.30 -18.29
C ILE A 404 -17.34 -22.83 -18.59
N ARG A 405 -18.04 -22.54 -19.69
CA ARG A 405 -18.39 -21.16 -20.09
C ARG A 405 -19.44 -20.54 -19.16
N GLU A 406 -20.41 -21.34 -18.71
CA GLU A 406 -21.36 -20.95 -17.67
C GLU A 406 -20.65 -20.77 -16.32
N GLU A 407 -19.71 -21.64 -15.95
CA GLU A 407 -18.94 -21.50 -14.69
C GLU A 407 -18.08 -20.22 -14.69
N ILE A 408 -17.45 -19.88 -15.83
CA ILE A 408 -16.69 -18.63 -15.98
C ILE A 408 -17.60 -17.41 -15.96
N LYS A 409 -18.78 -17.46 -16.61
CA LYS A 409 -19.76 -16.36 -16.57
C LYS A 409 -20.32 -16.15 -15.16
N GLU A 410 -20.67 -17.23 -14.46
CA GLU A 410 -21.11 -17.15 -13.06
C GLU A 410 -20.00 -16.58 -12.16
N GLU A 411 -18.72 -16.94 -12.37
CA GLU A 411 -17.60 -16.38 -11.60
C GLU A 411 -17.34 -14.90 -11.94
N GLU A 412 -17.47 -14.47 -13.20
CA GLU A 412 -17.37 -13.06 -13.59
C GLU A 412 -18.55 -12.23 -13.03
N GLU A 413 -19.75 -12.81 -12.92
CA GLU A 413 -20.88 -12.18 -12.24
C GLU A 413 -20.68 -12.14 -10.71
N GLU A 414 -20.15 -13.21 -10.09
CA GLU A 414 -19.79 -13.21 -8.65
C GLU A 414 -18.66 -12.20 -8.32
N GLU A 415 -17.69 -11.99 -9.23
CA GLU A 415 -16.63 -10.98 -9.09
C GLU A 415 -17.16 -9.55 -9.26
N LYS A 416 -18.16 -9.35 -10.14
CA LYS A 416 -18.85 -8.06 -10.30
C LYS A 416 -19.79 -7.72 -9.14
N GLU A 417 -20.40 -8.71 -8.51
CA GLU A 417 -21.34 -8.51 -7.40
C GLU A 417 -20.68 -8.39 -6.01
N GLY A 418 -19.38 -8.66 -5.89
CA GLY A 418 -18.62 -8.41 -4.66
C GLY A 418 -19.17 -9.16 -3.42
N MET A 419 -19.81 -10.33 -3.58
CA MET A 419 -20.44 -11.06 -2.48
C MET A 419 -19.63 -12.24 -1.93
N HIS A 420 -19.64 -12.35 -0.59
CA HIS A 420 -18.86 -13.31 0.19
C HIS A 420 -19.29 -14.80 -0.04
N PRO A 421 -18.34 -15.78 -0.06
CA PRO A 421 -18.60 -17.18 -0.45
C PRO A 421 -19.48 -18.02 0.50
N GLN A 422 -19.89 -17.50 1.66
CA GLN A 422 -20.59 -18.31 2.67
C GLN A 422 -22.12 -18.33 2.51
N VAL A 423 -22.73 -17.31 1.91
CA VAL A 423 -24.19 -17.26 1.70
C VAL A 423 -24.59 -18.07 0.46
N THR A 424 -23.72 -18.12 -0.55
CA THR A 424 -23.95 -18.87 -1.80
C THR A 424 -23.99 -20.38 -1.58
N ARG A 425 -23.25 -20.96 -0.62
CA ARG A 425 -23.32 -22.42 -0.36
C ARG A 425 -24.69 -22.91 0.12
N LYS A 426 -25.45 -22.09 0.87
CA LYS A 426 -26.81 -22.46 1.32
C LYS A 426 -27.85 -22.29 0.19
N LYS A 427 -27.79 -21.18 -0.58
CA LYS A 427 -28.67 -20.99 -1.75
C LYS A 427 -28.38 -22.01 -2.87
N LYS A 428 -27.10 -22.29 -3.19
CA LYS A 428 -26.69 -23.29 -4.21
C LYS A 428 -27.18 -24.72 -3.89
N LYS A 429 -27.28 -25.11 -2.61
CA LYS A 429 -27.89 -26.41 -2.22
C LYS A 429 -29.40 -26.47 -2.47
N THR A 430 -30.12 -25.37 -2.29
CA THR A 430 -31.57 -25.30 -2.49
C THR A 430 -31.92 -25.29 -3.98
N THR A 431 -31.21 -24.52 -4.80
CA THR A 431 -31.47 -24.42 -6.25
C THR A 431 -31.09 -25.72 -6.98
N ARG A 432 -29.99 -26.40 -6.62
CA ARG A 432 -29.65 -27.74 -7.17
C ARG A 432 -30.66 -28.82 -6.80
N ARG A 433 -31.35 -28.71 -5.65
CA ARG A 433 -32.44 -29.64 -5.28
C ARG A 433 -33.72 -29.41 -6.09
N LEU A 434 -34.02 -28.15 -6.43
CA LEU A 434 -35.20 -27.81 -7.25
C LEU A 434 -35.02 -28.22 -8.72
N LEU A 435 -33.83 -28.05 -9.29
CA LEU A 435 -33.52 -28.46 -10.67
C LEU A 435 -33.46 -30.00 -10.83
N LYS A 436 -33.01 -30.74 -9.82
CA LYS A 436 -33.09 -32.21 -9.83
C LYS A 436 -34.52 -32.74 -9.75
N ARG A 437 -35.45 -32.03 -9.10
CA ARG A 437 -36.87 -32.40 -9.08
C ARG A 437 -37.56 -32.18 -10.42
N LYS A 438 -37.31 -31.06 -11.10
CA LYS A 438 -37.90 -30.80 -12.43
C LYS A 438 -37.45 -31.76 -13.54
N LYS A 439 -36.31 -32.44 -13.39
CA LYS A 439 -35.81 -33.41 -14.38
C LYS A 439 -36.40 -34.82 -14.23
N PHE A 440 -37.23 -35.06 -13.22
CA PHE A 440 -37.85 -36.38 -12.94
C PHE A 440 -39.37 -36.42 -13.15
N GLU A 441 -39.99 -35.31 -13.55
CA GLU A 441 -41.39 -35.25 -13.93
C GLU A 441 -41.49 -34.91 -15.43
N ALA A 442 -41.36 -35.92 -16.27
CA ALA A 442 -41.85 -35.89 -17.64
C ALA A 442 -42.98 -36.94 -17.75
N PRO A 443 -44.20 -36.57 -18.18
CA PRO A 443 -45.34 -37.46 -18.14
C PRO A 443 -45.34 -38.47 -19.30
N HIS A 444 -45.81 -39.67 -18.97
CA HIS A 444 -46.18 -40.74 -19.88
C HIS A 444 -47.48 -40.40 -20.65
N THR A 445 -47.54 -40.91 -21.90
CA THR A 445 -48.73 -41.24 -22.73
C THR A 445 -49.53 -40.05 -23.27
N VAL A 446 -50.08 -40.05 -24.50
CA VAL A 446 -51.05 -41.01 -25.07
C VAL A 446 -51.06 -40.99 -26.62
N GLU A 447 -51.13 -42.20 -27.17
CA GLU A 447 -51.76 -42.75 -28.39
C GLU A 447 -51.97 -41.95 -29.68
N ALA A 448 -51.63 -42.63 -30.77
CA ALA A 448 -52.04 -42.37 -32.14
C ALA A 448 -53.42 -42.99 -32.44
N GLN A 449 -54.29 -42.25 -33.14
CA GLN A 449 -55.34 -42.79 -34.02
C GLN A 449 -55.60 -41.82 -35.19
N CYS A 450 -55.14 -42.22 -36.38
CA CYS A 450 -55.81 -42.25 -37.70
C CYS A 450 -54.75 -42.40 -38.79
#